data_AF-A0A2H5W0D5-F1
#
_entry.id   AF-A0A2H5W0D5-F1
#
_cell.length_a   1.000
_cell.length_b   1.000
_cell.length_c   1.000
_cell.angle_alpha   90.00
_cell.angle_beta   90.00
_cell.angle_gamma   90.00
#
_symmetry.space_group_name_H-M   'P 1'
#
loop_
_entity.id
_entity.type
_entity.pdbx_description
1 polymer ?
#
loop_
_entity_poly.entity_id
_entity_poly.type
_entity_poly.pdbx_seq_one_letter_code
_entity_poly.pdbx_strand_id
1 'polypeptide(L)'
;MSDVQGTFLTRSPEETRALAERLTCDLDAPALFLLIGELGTGKTVFAKGLAAGLGIDPDEVTSPSFTLINLHHGRWPFYHIDLYRLDDPRAIVEHLGLREILAAPAVIAIEWGEKIPAESLDARAIPLVYRVEILWMDETTRQVTIRRDVPPPERASGA
;
A
#
# COMPACT_ATOMS: atom_id res chain seq x y z
N MET A 1 10.94 6.10 -13.54
CA MET A 1 10.27 6.01 -12.23
C MET A 1 10.90 6.99 -11.26
N SER A 2 10.11 7.88 -10.68
CA SER A 2 10.54 8.81 -9.63
C SER A 2 10.95 8.01 -8.40
N ASP A 3 12.24 8.03 -8.03
CA ASP A 3 12.73 7.39 -6.80
C ASP A 3 12.34 8.25 -5.58
N VAL A 4 11.04 8.33 -5.30
CA VAL A 4 10.50 9.10 -4.17
C VAL A 4 10.74 8.28 -2.90
N GLN A 5 11.89 8.53 -2.28
CA GLN A 5 12.26 8.01 -0.97
C GLN A 5 12.67 9.16 -0.05
N GLY A 6 12.43 9.00 1.25
CA GLY A 6 12.76 10.01 2.26
C GLY A 6 11.59 10.35 3.15
N THR A 7 11.76 11.42 3.93
CA THR A 7 10.77 11.92 4.88
C THR A 7 10.24 13.26 4.40
N PHE A 8 8.91 13.37 4.35
CA PHE A 8 8.17 14.52 3.85
C PHE A 8 7.23 15.04 4.93
N LEU A 9 6.99 16.34 4.95
CA LEU A 9 5.92 16.95 5.72
C LEU A 9 4.81 17.34 4.75
N THR A 10 3.60 16.88 5.02
CA THR A 10 2.39 17.26 4.27
C THR A 10 1.45 17.99 5.22
N ARG A 11 0.96 19.16 4.83
CA ARG A 11 0.14 20.06 5.65
C ARG A 11 -1.35 20.02 5.31
N SER A 12 -1.74 19.08 4.46
CA SER A 12 -3.14 18.85 4.10
C SER A 12 -3.33 17.44 3.54
N PRO A 13 -4.56 16.90 3.56
CA PRO A 13 -4.90 15.68 2.84
C PRO A 13 -4.58 15.75 1.34
N GLU A 14 -4.70 16.92 0.72
CA GLU A 14 -4.37 17.18 -0.68
C GLU A 14 -2.87 16.98 -0.93
N GLU A 15 -2.01 17.50 -0.06
CA GLU A 15 -0.56 17.29 -0.15
C GLU A 15 -0.18 15.83 0.07
N THR A 16 -0.83 15.13 1.01
CA THR A 16 -0.63 13.68 1.20
C THR A 16 -1.02 12.89 -0.04
N ARG A 17 -2.16 13.23 -0.68
CA ARG A 17 -2.59 12.60 -1.94
C ARG A 17 -1.59 12.86 -3.06
N ALA A 18 -1.18 14.11 -3.26
CA ALA A 18 -0.24 14.49 -4.32
C ALA A 18 1.13 13.80 -4.15
N LEU A 19 1.59 13.62 -2.91
CA LEU A 19 2.80 12.84 -2.64
C LEU A 19 2.66 11.37 -3.07
N ALA A 20 1.52 10.75 -2.77
CA ALA A 20 1.23 9.38 -3.15
C ALA A 20 1.02 9.19 -4.66
N GLU A 21 0.35 10.12 -5.32
CA GLU A 21 0.13 10.12 -6.78
C GLU A 21 1.45 10.06 -7.56
N ARG A 22 2.46 10.82 -7.11
CA ARG A 22 3.80 10.84 -7.72
C ARG A 22 4.53 9.50 -7.68
N LEU A 23 4.17 8.59 -6.76
CA LEU A 23 4.74 7.24 -6.70
C LEU A 23 4.21 6.31 -7.79
N THR A 24 3.00 6.60 -8.30
CA THR A 24 2.26 5.70 -9.18
C THR A 24 2.02 6.26 -10.58
N CYS A 25 2.14 7.56 -10.81
CA CYS A 25 1.92 8.21 -12.11
C CYS A 25 2.75 7.59 -13.26
N ASP A 26 4.03 7.31 -12.99
CA ASP A 26 4.97 6.73 -13.96
C ASP A 26 5.37 5.28 -13.62
N LEU A 27 4.59 4.60 -12.78
CA LEU A 27 4.88 3.24 -12.35
C LEU A 27 4.61 2.24 -13.48
N ASP A 28 5.60 1.47 -13.88
CA ASP A 28 5.58 0.54 -15.02
C ASP A 28 5.70 -0.93 -14.62
N ALA A 29 5.71 -1.22 -13.32
CA ALA A 29 5.78 -2.56 -12.77
C ALA A 29 4.80 -2.76 -11.59
N PRO A 30 4.42 -4.01 -11.28
CA PRO A 30 3.68 -4.33 -10.07
C PRO A 30 4.38 -3.80 -8.82
N ALA A 31 3.61 -3.29 -7.87
CA ALA A 31 4.14 -2.69 -6.66
C ALA A 31 3.23 -2.92 -5.45
N LEU A 32 3.86 -3.09 -4.30
CA LEU A 32 3.21 -3.18 -3.00
C LEU A 32 3.56 -1.97 -2.15
N PHE A 33 2.55 -1.30 -1.62
CA PHE A 33 2.65 -0.21 -0.67
C PHE A 33 2.12 -0.67 0.69
N LEU A 34 3.01 -0.87 1.64
CA LEU A 34 2.66 -1.16 3.04
C LEU A 34 2.45 0.17 3.77
N LEU A 35 1.19 0.53 4.01
CA LEU A 35 0.79 1.78 4.66
C LEU A 35 0.65 1.56 6.17
N ILE A 36 1.50 2.25 6.93
CA ILE A 36 1.69 2.04 8.36
C ILE A 36 1.44 3.36 9.09
N GLY A 37 0.71 3.28 10.19
CA GLY A 37 0.42 4.43 11.04
C GLY A 37 -0.85 4.23 11.83
N GLU A 38 -1.05 5.05 12.86
CA GLU A 38 -2.19 4.95 13.75
C GLU A 38 -3.54 5.24 13.05
N LEU A 39 -4.64 4.99 13.76
CA LEU A 39 -5.97 5.31 13.27
C LEU A 39 -6.07 6.83 12.98
N GLY A 40 -6.61 7.19 11.81
CA GLY A 40 -6.80 8.59 11.44
C GLY A 40 -5.54 9.33 10.95
N THR A 41 -4.38 8.68 10.82
CA THR A 41 -3.16 9.34 10.30
C THR A 41 -3.24 9.69 8.82
N GLY A 42 -4.16 9.08 8.06
CA GLY A 42 -4.36 9.38 6.63
C GLY A 42 -3.92 8.27 5.68
N LYS A 43 -3.82 7.02 6.15
CA LYS A 43 -3.52 5.85 5.30
C LYS A 43 -4.46 5.75 4.07
N THR A 44 -5.77 5.83 4.27
CA THR A 44 -6.74 5.86 3.16
C THR A 44 -6.56 7.08 2.24
N VAL A 45 -6.19 8.25 2.79
CA VAL A 45 -5.87 9.44 1.97
C VAL A 45 -4.67 9.17 1.08
N PHE A 46 -3.66 8.48 1.60
CA PHE A 46 -2.51 8.06 0.81
C PHE A 46 -2.91 7.04 -0.27
N ALA A 47 -3.72 6.02 0.06
CA ALA A 47 -4.23 5.05 -0.90
C ALA A 47 -5.02 5.69 -2.05
N LYS A 48 -5.84 6.71 -1.76
CA LYS A 48 -6.53 7.54 -2.75
C LYS A 48 -5.57 8.23 -3.72
N GLY A 49 -4.45 8.76 -3.22
CA GLY A 49 -3.43 9.37 -4.06
C GLY A 49 -2.73 8.34 -4.96
N LEU A 50 -2.42 7.15 -4.43
CA LEU A 50 -1.91 6.04 -5.26
C LEU A 50 -2.89 5.69 -6.38
N ALA A 51 -4.19 5.61 -6.09
CA ALA A 51 -5.21 5.31 -7.08
C ALA A 51 -5.31 6.41 -8.16
N ALA A 52 -5.24 7.70 -7.76
CA ALA A 52 -5.18 8.83 -8.70
C ALA A 52 -4.04 8.69 -9.72
N GLY A 53 -2.83 8.33 -9.26
CA GLY A 53 -1.69 8.14 -10.16
C GLY A 53 -1.84 6.96 -11.12
N LEU A 54 -2.76 6.04 -10.82
CA LEU A 54 -3.15 4.95 -11.72
C LEU A 54 -4.33 5.33 -12.65
N GLY A 55 -4.83 6.56 -12.58
CA GLY A 55 -5.97 7.04 -13.38
C GLY A 55 -7.33 6.60 -12.84
N ILE A 56 -7.42 6.23 -11.55
CA ILE A 56 -8.68 5.91 -10.86
C ILE A 56 -9.17 7.17 -10.16
N ASP A 57 -10.48 7.44 -10.21
CA ASP A 57 -11.07 8.55 -9.47
C ASP A 57 -10.92 8.34 -7.95
N PRO A 58 -10.21 9.24 -7.22
CA PRO A 58 -10.05 9.13 -5.78
C PRO A 58 -11.34 9.10 -4.97
N ASP A 59 -12.46 9.60 -5.53
CA ASP A 59 -13.76 9.60 -4.85
C ASP A 59 -14.43 8.23 -4.90
N GLU A 60 -14.05 7.35 -5.83
CA GLU A 60 -14.49 5.96 -5.87
C GLU A 60 -13.73 5.06 -4.89
N VAL A 61 -12.57 5.51 -4.40
CA VAL A 61 -11.73 4.73 -3.48
C VAL A 61 -12.16 5.00 -2.04
N THR A 62 -12.76 4.01 -1.42
CA THR A 62 -13.21 4.08 -0.02
C THR A 62 -12.40 3.13 0.84
N SER A 63 -12.32 3.41 2.15
CA SER A 63 -11.62 2.51 3.07
C SER A 63 -12.32 1.14 3.12
N PRO A 64 -11.61 0.03 2.84
CA PRO A 64 -12.16 -1.31 2.86
C PRO A 64 -12.23 -1.87 4.29
N SER A 65 -12.33 -1.06 5.35
CA SER A 65 -12.35 -1.56 6.73
C SER A 65 -13.45 -2.61 7.03
N PHE A 66 -14.50 -2.70 6.19
CA PHE A 66 -15.55 -3.73 6.31
C PHE A 66 -15.49 -4.79 5.20
N THR A 67 -15.16 -4.40 3.96
CA THR A 67 -15.03 -5.32 2.82
C THR A 67 -13.70 -6.07 2.82
N LEU A 68 -12.75 -5.60 3.64
CA LEU A 68 -11.33 -6.00 3.77
C LEU A 68 -10.50 -5.74 2.52
N ILE A 69 -11.06 -5.95 1.33
CA ILE A 69 -10.41 -5.80 0.03
C ILE A 69 -11.38 -5.07 -0.92
N ASN A 70 -10.90 -4.01 -1.56
CA ASN A 70 -11.53 -3.38 -2.72
C ASN A 70 -10.60 -3.52 -3.94
N LEU A 71 -11.17 -3.86 -5.10
CA LEU A 71 -10.46 -3.87 -6.37
C LEU A 71 -10.99 -2.75 -7.26
N HIS A 72 -10.08 -1.93 -7.76
CA HIS A 72 -10.36 -0.87 -8.71
C HIS A 72 -9.56 -1.11 -10.00
N HIS A 73 -10.08 -0.61 -11.13
CA HIS A 73 -9.46 -0.80 -12.43
C HIS A 73 -8.98 0.55 -12.98
N GLY A 74 -7.66 0.73 -13.03
CA GLY A 74 -7.00 1.85 -13.70
C GLY A 74 -6.00 1.35 -14.73
N ARG A 75 -4.90 2.10 -14.91
CA ARG A 75 -3.75 1.69 -15.73
C ARG A 75 -3.14 0.36 -15.25
N TRP A 76 -3.22 0.10 -13.96
CA TRP A 76 -3.01 -1.21 -13.33
C TRP A 76 -4.23 -1.58 -12.49
N PRO A 77 -4.54 -2.88 -12.30
CA PRO A 77 -5.43 -3.29 -11.22
C PRO A 77 -4.92 -2.76 -9.89
N PHE A 78 -5.79 -2.15 -9.09
CA PHE A 78 -5.46 -1.58 -7.80
C PHE A 78 -6.23 -2.30 -6.68
N TYR A 79 -5.51 -3.06 -5.87
CA TYR A 79 -6.06 -3.66 -4.66
C TYR A 79 -5.82 -2.74 -3.47
N HIS A 80 -6.89 -2.29 -2.84
CA HIS A 80 -6.83 -1.58 -1.56
C HIS A 80 -7.32 -2.51 -0.46
N ILE A 81 -6.47 -2.74 0.54
CA ILE A 81 -6.66 -3.76 1.57
C ILE A 81 -6.49 -3.10 2.93
N ASP A 82 -7.33 -3.45 3.90
CA ASP A 82 -7.24 -2.95 5.28
C ASP A 82 -7.23 -4.12 6.27
N LEU A 83 -6.13 -4.27 7.01
CA LEU A 83 -5.91 -5.33 7.99
C LEU A 83 -6.20 -4.91 9.44
N TYR A 84 -6.78 -3.72 9.66
CA TYR A 84 -7.02 -3.17 11.00
C TYR A 84 -7.69 -4.17 11.95
N ARG A 85 -8.74 -4.84 11.46
CA ARG A 85 -9.60 -5.73 12.26
C ARG A 85 -9.13 -7.18 12.37
N LEU A 86 -7.97 -7.48 11.80
CA LEU A 86 -7.45 -8.84 11.75
C LEU A 86 -6.35 -8.98 12.80
N ASP A 87 -6.56 -9.89 13.74
CA ASP A 87 -5.67 -10.09 14.89
C ASP A 87 -4.67 -11.23 14.68
N ASP A 88 -4.92 -12.15 13.75
CA ASP A 88 -4.04 -13.28 13.44
C ASP A 88 -3.41 -13.16 12.03
N PRO A 89 -2.11 -12.84 11.92
CA PRO A 89 -1.39 -12.73 10.65
C PRO A 89 -1.42 -13.97 9.74
N ARG A 90 -1.61 -15.18 10.28
CA ARG A 90 -1.69 -16.41 9.46
C ARG A 90 -3.07 -16.57 8.83
N ALA A 91 -4.11 -16.30 9.61
CA ALA A 91 -5.48 -16.26 9.13
C ALA A 91 -5.67 -15.17 8.05
N ILE A 92 -4.97 -14.04 8.17
CA ILE A 92 -4.95 -12.96 7.18
C ILE A 92 -4.56 -13.49 5.79
N VAL A 93 -3.47 -14.24 5.68
CA VAL A 93 -2.93 -14.67 4.39
C VAL A 93 -3.77 -15.80 3.77
N GLU A 94 -4.17 -16.78 4.57
CA GLU A 94 -4.87 -17.98 4.09
C GLU A 94 -6.37 -17.75 3.81
N HIS A 95 -7.07 -16.93 4.60
CA HIS A 95 -8.53 -16.80 4.48
C HIS A 95 -8.99 -15.69 3.52
N LEU A 96 -8.12 -14.74 3.18
CA LEU A 96 -8.48 -13.61 2.32
C LEU A 96 -8.04 -13.76 0.86
N GLY A 97 -7.42 -14.89 0.49
CA GLY A 97 -6.83 -15.05 -0.84
C GLY A 97 -5.70 -14.05 -1.09
N LEU A 98 -5.03 -13.57 -0.04
CA LEU A 98 -3.96 -12.58 -0.15
C LEU A 98 -2.77 -13.14 -0.91
N ARG A 99 -2.53 -14.45 -0.85
CA ARG A 99 -1.45 -15.10 -1.60
C ARG A 99 -1.64 -14.91 -3.10
N GLU A 100 -2.85 -15.10 -3.60
CA GLU A 100 -3.20 -14.91 -5.01
C GLU A 100 -3.13 -13.43 -5.40
N ILE A 101 -3.61 -12.54 -4.53
CA ILE A 101 -3.55 -11.09 -4.75
C ILE A 101 -2.10 -10.60 -4.80
N LEU A 102 -1.26 -11.02 -3.85
CA LEU A 102 0.16 -10.70 -3.81
C LEU A 102 0.95 -11.34 -4.96
N ALA A 103 0.42 -12.39 -5.59
CA ALA A 103 1.01 -12.97 -6.79
C ALA A 103 0.55 -12.28 -8.09
N ALA A 104 -0.49 -11.42 -8.03
CA ALA A 104 -1.06 -10.79 -9.21
C ALA A 104 -0.19 -9.64 -9.73
N PRO A 105 -0.11 -9.42 -11.05
CA PRO A 105 0.55 -8.26 -11.64
C PRO A 105 -0.29 -7.00 -11.44
N ALA A 106 -0.24 -6.43 -10.24
CA ALA A 106 -1.10 -5.35 -9.79
C ALA A 106 -0.34 -4.33 -8.93
N VAL A 107 -1.00 -3.20 -8.65
CA VAL A 107 -0.59 -2.30 -7.57
C VAL A 107 -1.45 -2.59 -6.36
N ILE A 108 -0.81 -2.78 -5.21
CA ILE A 108 -1.46 -3.22 -3.99
C ILE A 108 -1.11 -2.22 -2.89
N ALA A 109 -2.12 -1.67 -2.23
CA ALA A 109 -1.97 -0.84 -1.03
C ALA A 109 -2.59 -1.59 0.16
N ILE A 110 -1.78 -1.83 1.19
CA ILE A 110 -2.22 -2.53 2.41
C ILE A 110 -2.12 -1.57 3.59
N GLU A 111 -3.25 -1.15 4.14
CA GLU A 111 -3.31 -0.46 5.42
C GLU A 111 -3.04 -1.43 6.57
N TRP A 112 -2.30 -0.95 7.58
CA TRP A 112 -1.75 -1.77 8.65
C TRP A 112 -0.81 -2.83 8.10
N GLY A 113 0.00 -2.43 7.10
CA GLY A 113 0.90 -3.31 6.37
C GLY A 113 1.98 -3.98 7.22
N GLU A 114 2.23 -3.48 8.43
CA GLU A 114 3.08 -4.14 9.43
C GLU A 114 2.54 -5.51 9.88
N LYS A 115 1.25 -5.79 9.68
CA LYS A 115 0.64 -7.08 10.00
C LYS A 115 0.92 -8.16 8.95
N ILE A 116 1.43 -7.79 7.77
CA ILE A 116 1.80 -8.78 6.73
C ILE A 116 3.08 -9.51 7.16
N PRO A 117 3.05 -10.85 7.27
CA PRO A 117 4.26 -11.63 7.50
C PRO A 117 5.22 -11.52 6.30
N ALA A 118 6.50 -11.25 6.56
CA ALA A 118 7.50 -11.05 5.51
C ALA A 118 7.65 -12.27 4.59
N GLU A 119 7.41 -13.48 5.11
CA GLU A 119 7.40 -14.74 4.36
C GLU A 119 6.31 -14.84 3.29
N SER A 120 5.31 -13.97 3.33
CA SER A 120 4.20 -13.92 2.37
C SER A 120 4.57 -13.17 1.10
N LEU A 121 5.71 -12.48 1.07
CA LEU A 121 6.16 -11.64 -0.03
C LEU A 121 7.08 -12.44 -0.96
N ASP A 122 6.74 -12.47 -2.25
CA ASP A 122 7.57 -13.07 -3.31
C ASP A 122 8.14 -11.97 -4.22
N ALA A 123 9.47 -11.85 -4.22
CA ALA A 123 10.20 -10.87 -5.02
C ALA A 123 9.97 -11.01 -6.54
N ARG A 124 9.56 -12.19 -7.04
CA ARG A 124 9.26 -12.39 -8.47
C ARG A 124 7.91 -11.79 -8.86
N ALA A 125 6.91 -11.90 -7.99
CA ALA A 125 5.57 -11.38 -8.27
C ALA A 125 5.48 -9.86 -8.04
N ILE A 126 6.15 -9.39 -6.98
CA ILE A 126 6.13 -7.97 -6.57
C ILE A 126 7.58 -7.48 -6.46
N PRO A 127 8.15 -6.95 -7.56
CA PRO A 127 9.54 -6.48 -7.57
C PRO A 127 9.74 -5.14 -6.84
N LEU A 128 8.65 -4.42 -6.56
CA LEU A 128 8.67 -3.11 -5.93
C LEU A 128 7.89 -3.15 -4.62
N VAL A 129 8.57 -3.05 -3.48
CA VAL A 129 7.93 -2.95 -2.17
C VAL A 129 8.30 -1.61 -1.54
N TYR A 130 7.27 -0.85 -1.16
CA TYR A 130 7.40 0.43 -0.48
C TYR A 130 6.80 0.32 0.91
N ARG A 131 7.56 0.75 1.91
CA ARG A 131 7.08 0.98 3.26
C ARG A 131 6.78 2.47 3.43
N VAL A 132 5.55 2.78 3.78
CA VAL A 132 5.07 4.15 3.97
C VAL A 132 4.60 4.31 5.41
N GLU A 133 5.39 5.01 6.22
CA GLU A 133 5.06 5.32 7.61
C GLU A 133 4.47 6.73 7.68
N ILE A 134 3.24 6.84 8.22
CA ILE A 134 2.50 8.10 8.33
C ILE A 134 2.29 8.41 9.81
N LEU A 135 2.94 9.47 10.29
CA LEU A 135 2.86 9.94 11.67
C LEU A 135 2.05 11.23 11.75
N TRP A 136 1.17 11.31 12.76
CA TRP A 136 0.48 12.54 13.11
C TRP A 136 1.44 13.50 13.79
N MET A 137 1.45 14.77 13.35
CA MET A 137 2.27 15.83 13.95
C MET A 137 1.39 16.87 14.63
N ASP A 138 0.36 17.33 13.91
CA ASP A 138 -0.69 18.23 14.40
C ASP A 138 -1.98 18.02 13.58
N GLU A 139 -3.00 18.84 13.80
CA GLU A 139 -4.31 18.73 13.12
C GLU A 139 -4.19 18.63 11.59
N THR A 140 -3.26 19.38 11.00
CA THR A 140 -3.09 19.49 9.53
C THR A 140 -1.84 18.80 9.01
N THR A 141 -0.83 18.62 9.86
CA THR A 141 0.48 18.15 9.46
C THR A 141 0.63 16.65 9.69
N ARG A 142 1.14 15.95 8.68
CA ARG A 142 1.64 14.58 8.76
C ARG A 142 3.11 14.55 8.38
N GLN A 143 3.85 13.69 9.06
CA GLN A 143 5.17 13.27 8.60
C GLN A 143 5.01 11.93 7.86
N VAL A 144 5.38 11.91 6.58
CA VAL A 144 5.29 10.73 5.73
C VAL A 144 6.71 10.28 5.38
N THR A 145 7.09 9.08 5.81
CA THR A 145 8.38 8.48 5.47
C THR A 145 8.17 7.35 4.48
N ILE A 146 8.81 7.44 3.31
CA ILE A 146 8.73 6.44 2.24
C ILE A 146 10.11 5.79 2.09
N ARG A 147 10.15 4.47 2.18
CA ARG A 147 11.35 3.67 1.96
C ARG A 147 11.04 2.53 1.00
N ARG A 148 12.02 2.17 0.17
CA ARG A 148 11.95 0.96 -0.64
C ARG A 148 12.52 -0.21 0.16
N ASP A 149 11.69 -1.22 0.41
CA ASP A 149 12.14 -2.48 0.98
C ASP A 149 12.59 -3.40 -0.17
N VAL A 150 13.64 -4.19 0.08
CA VAL A 150 14.00 -5.30 -0.80
C VAL A 150 13.22 -6.52 -0.31
N PRO A 151 12.29 -7.08 -1.09
CA PRO A 151 11.60 -8.30 -0.68
C PRO A 151 12.64 -9.41 -0.40
N PRO A 152 12.40 -10.26 0.61
CA PRO A 152 13.34 -11.32 0.94
C PRO A 152 13.63 -12.20 -0.29
N PRO A 153 14.87 -12.69 -0.45
CA PRO A 153 15.21 -13.59 -1.52
C PRO A 153 14.33 -14.85 -1.44
N GLU A 154 14.07 -15.43 -2.61
CA GLU A 154 13.23 -16.62 -2.80
C GLU A 154 13.42 -17.65 -1.68
N ARG A 155 12.32 -18.04 -1.01
CA ARG A 155 12.32 -19.33 -0.33
C ARG A 155 12.26 -20.38 -1.43
N ALA A 156 13.37 -21.10 -1.64
CA ALA A 156 13.39 -22.27 -2.50
C ALA A 156 12.15 -23.10 -2.18
N SER A 157 11.29 -23.31 -3.18
CA SER A 157 10.11 -24.15 -3.02
C SER A 157 10.61 -25.51 -2.56
N GLY A 158 10.42 -25.80 -1.28
CA GLY A 158 10.71 -27.11 -0.72
C GLY A 158 9.87 -28.14 -1.46
N ALA A 159 10.54 -29.23 -1.85
CA ALA A 159 10.00 -30.40 -2.53
C ALA A 159 8.72 -30.96 -1.91
#